data_AF-A0AAW6E7N7-F1
#
_entry.id   AF-A0AAW6E7N7-F1
#
_cell.length_a   1.000
_cell.length_b   1.000
_cell.length_c   1.000
_cell.angle_alpha   90.00
_cell.angle_beta   90.00
_cell.angle_gamma   90.00
#
_symmetry.space_group_name_H-M   'P 1'
#
loop_
_entity.id
_entity.type
_entity.pdbx_description
1 polymer ?
#
loop_
_entity_poly.entity_id
_entity_poly.type
_entity_poly.pdbx_seq_one_letter_code
_entity_poly.pdbx_strand_id
1 'polypeptide(L)'
;MILEDKQTCCFMHLVERFIADNNNYLLPVKQYMNTVPNKVLLGYYDDEYIYLIPSVVIGMCDKLLVENNLATFNMQTVLKQLFALNYIKVHWIMSKEVRYRPQKRIGSTKRRYITFHRRVFPKSIRERGRV
;
A
#
# COMPACT_ATOMS: atom_id res chain seq x y z
N MET A 1 0.63 -13.44 11.91
CA MET A 1 1.25 -12.12 12.16
C MET A 1 0.43 -11.47 13.26
N ILE A 2 0.98 -11.28 14.46
CA ILE A 2 0.24 -10.63 15.56
C ILE A 2 0.68 -9.17 15.58
N LEU A 3 -0.19 -8.29 15.10
CA LEU A 3 -0.06 -6.86 15.23
C LEU A 3 -0.89 -6.46 16.46
N GLU A 4 -0.24 -5.95 17.50
CA GLU A 4 -0.93 -5.55 18.74
C GLU A 4 -1.90 -4.38 18.52
N ASP A 5 -1.58 -3.49 17.56
CA ASP A 5 -2.48 -2.44 17.13
C ASP A 5 -3.54 -2.97 16.15
N LYS A 6 -4.79 -3.01 16.62
CA LYS A 6 -5.94 -3.52 15.86
C LYS A 6 -6.15 -2.75 14.56
N GLN A 7 -5.90 -1.44 14.52
CA GLN A 7 -6.07 -0.65 13.29
C GLN A 7 -5.05 -1.03 12.23
N THR A 8 -3.77 -1.12 12.60
CA THR A 8 -2.69 -1.56 11.70
C THR A 8 -2.92 -2.99 11.22
N CYS A 9 -3.40 -3.87 12.10
CA CYS A 9 -3.77 -5.24 11.75
C CYS A 9 -4.87 -5.28 10.68
N CYS A 10 -5.99 -4.60 10.94
CA CYS A 10 -7.09 -4.51 10.00
C CYS A 10 -6.68 -3.87 8.67
N PHE A 11 -5.89 -2.79 8.71
CA PHE A 11 -5.38 -2.13 7.52
C PHE A 11 -4.54 -3.10 6.67
N MET A 12 -3.61 -3.85 7.29
CA MET A 12 -2.80 -4.84 6.57
C MET A 12 -3.66 -5.95 5.95
N HIS A 13 -4.65 -6.46 6.68
CA HIS A 13 -5.57 -7.45 6.15
C HIS A 13 -6.38 -6.93 4.96
N LEU A 14 -6.85 -5.68 5.01
CA LEU A 14 -7.55 -5.08 3.87
C LEU A 14 -6.62 -4.89 2.67
N VAL A 15 -5.39 -4.42 2.87
CA VAL A 15 -4.39 -4.29 1.81
C VAL A 15 -4.12 -5.64 1.13
N GLU A 16 -3.91 -6.71 1.92
CA GLU A 16 -3.71 -8.05 1.38
C GLU A 16 -4.91 -8.53 0.56
N ARG A 17 -6.14 -8.31 1.07
CA ARG A 17 -7.37 -8.65 0.35
C ARG A 17 -7.52 -7.86 -0.95
N PHE A 18 -7.20 -6.56 -0.95
CA PHE A 18 -7.26 -5.74 -2.17
C PHE A 18 -6.27 -6.24 -3.22
N ILE A 19 -5.05 -6.59 -2.84
CA ILE A 19 -4.06 -7.13 -3.79
C ILE A 19 -4.48 -8.52 -4.30
N ALA A 20 -5.17 -9.32 -3.47
CA ALA A 20 -5.68 -10.63 -3.87
C ALA A 20 -6.98 -10.57 -4.70
N ASP A 21 -7.67 -9.43 -4.74
CA ASP A 21 -8.88 -9.26 -5.54
C ASP A 21 -8.55 -9.17 -7.04
N ASN A 22 -9.32 -9.87 -7.88
CA ASN A 22 -9.10 -9.94 -9.32
C ASN A 22 -9.53 -8.67 -10.09
N ASN A 23 -10.35 -7.82 -9.47
CA ASN A 23 -10.77 -6.52 -9.99
C ASN A 23 -9.71 -5.44 -9.76
N ASN A 24 -8.72 -5.73 -8.92
CA ASN A 24 -7.60 -4.86 -8.62
C ASN A 24 -6.32 -5.39 -9.27
N TYR A 25 -5.34 -4.53 -9.46
CA TYR A 25 -4.04 -4.95 -9.97
C TYR A 25 -2.90 -4.04 -9.52
N LEU A 26 -1.71 -4.60 -9.55
CA LEU A 26 -0.44 -3.89 -9.45
C LEU A 26 0.30 -4.03 -10.78
N LEU A 27 1.01 -2.99 -11.20
CA LEU A 27 1.85 -3.04 -12.41
C LEU A 27 3.34 -3.11 -12.07
N PRO A 28 4.15 -3.87 -12.82
CA PRO A 28 5.59 -3.72 -12.74
C PRO A 28 5.96 -2.26 -13.06
N VAL A 29 6.88 -1.67 -12.30
CA VAL A 29 7.32 -0.29 -12.55
C VAL A 29 7.84 -0.05 -13.97
N LYS A 30 8.38 -1.09 -14.63
CA LYS A 30 8.86 -1.05 -16.02
C LYS A 30 7.72 -1.03 -17.04
N GLN A 31 6.52 -1.46 -16.67
CA GLN A 31 5.34 -1.57 -17.52
C GLN A 31 4.24 -0.58 -17.09
N TYR A 32 4.64 0.57 -16.53
CA TYR A 32 3.72 1.52 -15.91
C TYR A 32 2.64 2.09 -16.88
N MET A 33 2.85 1.99 -18.19
CA MET A 33 1.89 2.41 -19.22
C MET A 33 0.83 1.34 -19.54
N ASN A 34 1.02 0.09 -19.11
CA ASN A 34 0.16 -1.04 -19.46
C ASN A 34 -1.08 -1.09 -18.56
N THR A 35 -1.84 0.00 -18.49
CA THR A 35 -3.06 0.06 -17.68
C THR A 35 -4.09 -0.92 -18.22
N VAL A 36 -4.79 -1.60 -17.30
CA VAL A 36 -5.86 -2.53 -17.63
C VAL A 36 -7.20 -1.81 -17.50
N PRO A 37 -7.98 -1.66 -18.58
CA PRO A 37 -9.33 -1.10 -18.51
C PRO A 37 -10.22 -1.89 -17.54
N ASN A 38 -11.18 -1.22 -16.90
CA ASN A 38 -12.18 -1.82 -16.00
C ASN A 38 -11.62 -2.51 -14.74
N LYS A 39 -10.34 -2.30 -14.42
CA LYS A 39 -9.72 -2.73 -13.16
C LYS A 39 -9.17 -1.54 -12.39
N VAL A 40 -9.06 -1.69 -11.07
CA VAL A 40 -8.51 -0.64 -10.20
C VAL A 40 -7.00 -0.84 -10.04
N LEU A 41 -6.23 0.16 -10.47
CA LEU A 41 -4.79 0.20 -10.25
C LEU A 41 -4.50 0.57 -8.79
N LEU A 42 -4.03 -0.38 -8.00
CA LEU A 42 -3.64 -0.13 -6.61
C LEU A 42 -2.26 0.55 -6.52
N GLY A 43 -1.42 0.34 -7.52
CA GLY A 43 -0.05 0.85 -7.54
C GLY A 43 0.90 -0.01 -8.34
N TYR A 44 2.17 0.02 -7.97
CA TYR A 44 3.25 -0.60 -8.75
C TYR A 44 4.12 -1.51 -7.90
N TYR A 45 4.97 -2.32 -8.52
CA TYR A 45 5.98 -3.09 -7.80
C TYR A 45 7.29 -3.22 -8.58
N ASP A 46 8.37 -3.47 -7.84
CA ASP A 46 9.64 -3.99 -8.34
C ASP A 46 10.05 -5.22 -7.50
N ASP A 47 11.29 -5.68 -7.65
CA ASP A 47 11.77 -6.87 -6.94
C ASP A 47 11.77 -6.71 -5.41
N GLU A 48 11.91 -5.49 -4.92
CA GLU A 48 12.11 -5.21 -3.50
C GLU A 48 10.85 -4.63 -2.83
N TYR A 49 10.03 -3.87 -3.57
CA TYR A 49 8.95 -3.07 -2.99
C TYR A 49 7.63 -3.16 -3.75
N ILE A 50 6.55 -2.89 -3.01
CA ILE A 50 5.23 -2.56 -3.53
C ILE A 50 4.93 -1.09 -3.21
N TYR A 51 4.55 -0.32 -4.22
CA TYR A 51 4.27 1.11 -4.18
C TYR A 51 2.77 1.36 -4.31
N LEU A 52 2.05 1.37 -3.20
CA LEU A 52 0.60 1.58 -3.19
C LEU A 52 0.26 3.07 -3.33
N ILE A 53 -0.72 3.38 -4.17
CA ILE A 53 -1.26 4.73 -4.37
C ILE A 53 -2.15 5.05 -3.15
N PRO A 54 -1.76 6.01 -2.27
CA PRO A 54 -2.43 6.22 -0.99
C PRO A 54 -3.91 6.58 -1.16
N SER A 55 -4.23 7.47 -2.11
CA SER A 55 -5.61 7.90 -2.33
C SER A 55 -6.54 6.77 -2.79
N VAL A 56 -6.01 5.74 -3.45
CA VAL A 56 -6.79 4.57 -3.87
C VAL A 56 -7.01 3.65 -2.69
N VAL A 57 -5.93 3.20 -2.06
CA VAL A 57 -6.01 2.18 -1.00
C VAL A 57 -6.70 2.71 0.26
N ILE A 58 -6.38 3.94 0.69
CA ILE A 58 -7.05 4.58 1.83
C ILE A 58 -8.52 4.84 1.48
N GLY A 59 -8.81 5.36 0.28
CA GLY A 59 -10.20 5.60 -0.14
C GLY A 59 -11.06 4.33 -0.18
N MET A 60 -10.47 3.20 -0.60
CA MET A 60 -11.15 1.89 -0.56
C MET A 60 -11.39 1.41 0.87
N CYS A 61 -10.40 1.56 1.77
CA CYS A 61 -10.58 1.27 3.20
C CYS A 61 -11.69 2.13 3.80
N ASP A 62 -11.65 3.45 3.60
CA ASP A 62 -12.60 4.39 4.16
C ASP A 62 -14.02 4.07 3.68
N LYS A 63 -14.20 3.80 2.38
CA LYS A 63 -15.49 3.38 1.81
C LYS A 63 -16.04 2.15 2.52
N LEU A 64 -15.24 1.08 2.63
CA LEU A 64 -15.69 -0.15 3.28
C LEU A 64 -16.01 0.05 4.77
N LEU A 65 -15.20 0.83 5.49
CA LEU A 65 -15.43 1.11 6.91
C LEU A 65 -16.73 1.90 7.10
N VAL A 66 -16.93 2.96 6.31
CA VAL A 66 -18.13 3.81 6.38
C VAL A 66 -19.40 3.02 6.01
N GLU A 67 -19.36 2.20 4.96
CA GLU A 67 -20.49 1.33 4.58
C GLU A 67 -20.89 0.35 5.68
N ASN A 68 -19.97 0.01 6.59
CA ASN A 68 -20.20 -0.87 7.74
C ASN A 68 -20.36 -0.10 9.07
N ASN A 69 -20.57 1.22 9.03
CA ASN A 69 -20.69 2.09 10.21
C ASN A 69 -19.48 2.03 11.17
N LEU A 70 -18.29 1.81 10.63
CA LEU A 70 -17.03 1.80 11.38
C LEU A 70 -16.27 3.12 11.18
N ALA A 71 -15.50 3.52 12.19
CA ALA A 71 -14.59 4.66 12.09
C ALA A 71 -13.45 4.38 11.09
N THR A 72 -13.05 5.41 10.35
CA THR A 72 -11.89 5.33 9.44
C THR A 72 -10.58 5.16 10.22
N PHE A 73 -9.55 4.66 9.55
CA PHE A 73 -8.26 4.44 10.19
C PHE A 73 -7.56 5.76 10.55
N ASN A 74 -6.93 5.80 11.72
CA ASN A 74 -5.93 6.82 12.00
C ASN A 74 -4.64 6.49 11.25
N MET A 75 -4.52 6.99 10.02
CA MET A 75 -3.39 6.70 9.15
C MET A 75 -2.04 7.15 9.72
N GLN A 76 -2.00 8.14 10.61
CA GLN A 76 -0.75 8.49 11.28
C GLN A 76 -0.28 7.38 12.21
N THR A 77 -1.19 6.82 13.01
CA THR A 77 -0.91 5.67 13.89
C THR A 77 -0.51 4.45 13.08
N VAL A 78 -1.29 4.12 12.04
CA VAL A 78 -1.01 2.98 11.16
C VAL A 78 0.37 3.08 10.53
N LEU A 79 0.71 4.23 9.94
CA LEU A 79 2.01 4.40 9.29
C LEU A 79 3.17 4.39 10.28
N LYS A 80 3.01 4.96 11.48
CA LYS A 80 4.02 4.88 12.54
C LYS A 80 4.29 3.43 12.94
N GLN A 81 3.25 2.63 13.11
CA GLN A 81 3.39 1.23 13.51
C GLN A 81 3.99 0.38 12.39
N LEU A 82 3.53 0.55 11.15
CA LEU A 82 4.12 -0.14 9.99
C LEU A 82 5.59 0.21 9.81
N PHE A 83 5.99 1.45 10.10
CA PHE A 83 7.38 1.85 10.07
C PHE A 83 8.19 1.20 11.20
N ALA A 84 7.69 1.23 12.44
CA ALA A 84 8.34 0.60 13.59
C ALA A 84 8.59 -0.91 13.37
N LEU A 85 7.68 -1.58 12.66
CA LEU A 85 7.79 -3.00 12.29
C LEU A 85 8.67 -3.27 11.06
N ASN A 86 9.26 -2.23 10.46
CA ASN A 86 10.05 -2.32 9.24
C ASN A 86 9.26 -2.88 8.04
N TYR A 87 7.96 -2.58 7.96
CA TYR A 87 7.09 -3.03 6.87
C TYR A 87 7.07 -2.03 5.72
N ILE A 88 7.14 -0.74 6.05
CA ILE A 88 7.17 0.34 5.06
C ILE A 88 8.50 1.09 5.09
N LYS A 89 8.93 1.49 3.89
CA LYS A 89 10.01 2.44 3.70
C LYS A 89 9.48 3.85 3.84
N VAL A 90 9.92 4.55 4.87
CA VAL A 90 9.67 5.98 5.06
C VAL A 90 10.94 6.77 4.74
N HIS A 91 10.80 8.08 4.61
CA HIS A 91 11.96 8.96 4.53
C HIS A 91 12.04 9.75 5.82
N TRP A 92 13.21 9.71 6.46
CA TRP A 92 13.49 10.50 7.63
C TRP A 92 13.58 11.97 7.22
N ILE A 93 12.60 12.76 7.64
CA ILE A 93 12.73 14.21 7.65
C ILE A 93 13.30 14.57 9.02
N MET A 94 14.21 15.55 9.08
CA MET A 94 14.87 15.99 10.31
C MET A 94 13.91 16.40 11.46
N SER A 95 12.59 16.46 11.21
CA SER A 95 11.55 16.82 12.17
C SER A 95 11.09 15.68 13.11
N LYS A 96 11.69 14.48 13.06
CA LYS A 96 11.25 13.27 13.82
C LYS A 96 9.82 12.79 13.54
N GLU A 97 9.11 13.41 12.60
CA GLU A 97 7.79 12.96 12.15
C GLU A 97 7.92 11.90 11.05
N VAL A 98 7.25 10.75 11.24
CA VAL A 98 7.09 9.75 10.19
C VAL A 98 6.13 10.31 9.14
N ARG A 99 6.68 10.84 8.05
CA ARG A 99 5.93 11.31 6.89
C ARG A 99 6.07 10.33 5.73
N TYR A 100 5.08 10.33 4.83
CA TYR A 100 5.16 9.65 3.54
C TYR A 100 6.51 9.95 2.87
N ARG A 101 7.09 8.96 2.17
CA ARG A 101 8.30 9.17 1.36
C ARG A 101 8.11 10.37 0.42
N PRO A 102 9.08 11.30 0.30
CA PRO A 102 9.03 12.39 -0.67
C PRO A 102 8.95 11.74 -2.06
N GLN A 103 7.87 12.11 -2.74
CA GLN A 103 7.42 11.68 -4.06
C GLN A 103 8.39 10.78 -4.86
N LYS A 104 7.99 9.54 -5.16
CA LYS A 104 8.69 8.67 -6.13
C LYS A 104 8.17 8.98 -7.54
N ARG A 105 9.07 9.01 -8.51
CA ARG A 105 8.71 9.01 -9.93
C ARG A 105 8.57 7.57 -10.43
N ILE A 106 7.45 7.26 -11.05
CA ILE A 106 7.21 6.02 -11.78
C ILE A 106 6.74 6.44 -13.17
N GLY A 107 7.57 6.21 -14.18
CA GLY A 107 7.37 6.76 -15.51
C GLY A 107 7.39 8.30 -15.54
N SER A 108 6.44 8.90 -16.27
CA SER A 108 6.24 10.36 -16.26
C SER A 108 5.61 10.89 -14.96
N THR A 109 5.03 10.01 -14.14
CA THR A 109 4.22 10.39 -12.98
C THR A 109 5.04 10.47 -11.70
N LYS A 110 5.04 11.64 -11.05
CA LYS A 110 5.66 11.87 -9.73
C LYS A 110 4.58 11.89 -8.65
N ARG A 111 4.52 10.87 -7.78
CA ARG A 111 3.48 10.71 -6.75
C ARG A 111 4.05 10.23 -5.42
N ARG A 112 3.31 10.45 -4.33
CA ARG A 112 3.59 9.84 -3.03
C ARG A 112 3.00 8.44 -3.01
N TYR A 113 3.72 7.48 -2.43
CA TYR A 113 3.31 6.08 -2.33
C TYR A 113 3.50 5.58 -0.90
N ILE A 114 2.62 4.69 -0.45
CA ILE A 114 2.92 3.83 0.70
C ILE A 114 3.82 2.72 0.17
N THR A 115 5.09 2.77 0.55
CA THR A 115 6.11 1.87 -0.01
C THR A 115 6.34 0.71 0.95
N PHE A 116 5.75 -0.45 0.65
CA PHE A 116 5.94 -1.66 1.43
C PHE A 116 7.15 -2.45 0.96
N HIS A 117 7.89 -3.03 1.89
CA HIS A 117 8.83 -4.10 1.55
C HIS A 117 8.04 -5.32 1.05
N ARG A 118 8.36 -5.84 -0.13
CA ARG A 118 7.62 -6.94 -0.76
C ARG A 118 7.64 -8.22 0.09
N ARG A 119 8.68 -8.40 0.91
CA ARG A 119 8.84 -9.53 1.85
C ARG A 119 7.76 -9.58 2.94
N VAL A 120 7.07 -8.48 3.21
CA VAL A 120 5.99 -8.40 4.23
C VAL A 120 4.78 -9.21 3.79
N PHE A 121 4.53 -9.31 2.48
CA PHE A 121 3.36 -9.99 1.96
C PHE A 121 3.62 -11.49 1.76
N PRO A 122 2.57 -12.33 1.91
CA PRO A 122 2.62 -13.75 1.59
C PRO A 122 3.15 -14.04 0.18
N LYS A 123 3.77 -15.22 0.00
CA LYS A 123 4.33 -15.63 -1.30
C LYS A 123 3.32 -15.56 -2.45
N SER A 124 2.07 -15.95 -2.20
CA SER A 124 0.97 -15.89 -3.18
C SER A 124 0.75 -14.49 -3.75
N ILE A 125 0.85 -13.45 -2.92
CA ILE A 125 0.78 -12.05 -3.33
C ILE A 125 2.07 -11.63 -4.04
N ARG A 126 3.22 -12.10 -3.56
CA ARG A 126 4.53 -11.79 -4.17
C ARG A 126 4.67 -12.37 -5.58
N GLU A 127 4.00 -13.47 -5.92
CA GLU A 127 4.18 -14.16 -7.19
C GLU A 127 3.14 -13.79 -8.26
N ARG A 128 1.99 -13.22 -7.87
CA ARG A 128 0.94 -12.74 -8.81
C ARG A 128 1.41 -11.72 -9.84
N GLY A 129 2.49 -10.98 -9.55
CA GLY A 129 3.10 -10.00 -10.46
C GLY A 129 4.30 -10.54 -11.25
N ARG A 130 4.45 -11.84 -11.45
CA ARG A 130 5.60 -12.41 -12.20
C ARG A 130 5.22 -13.11 -13.50
N VAL A 131 4.01 -12.88 -14.00
CA VAL A 131 3.58 -13.38 -15.32
C VAL A 131 4.20 -12.51 -16.41
#